data_AF-A0A933RRW9-F1
#
_entry.id   AF-A0A933RRW9-F1
#
_cell.length_a   1.000
_cell.length_b   1.000
_cell.length_c   1.000
_cell.angle_alpha   90.00
_cell.angle_beta   90.00
_cell.angle_gamma   90.00
#
_symmetry.space_group_name_H-M   'P 1'
#
loop_
_entity.id
_entity.type
_entity.pdbx_description
1 polymer ?
#
loop_
_entity_poly.entity_id
_entity_poly.type
_entity_poly.pdbx_seq_one_letter_code
_entity_poly.pdbx_strand_id
1 'polypeptide(L)' 'MTAGENDHFVPLEYFYLQKEALTNVKSVKGRIFTAEEGGDQHCQVGNISVATNEILNWLNGFHA' A
#
# COMPACT_ATOMS: atom_id res chain seq x y z
N MET A 1 1.84 -0.51 4.53
CA MET A 1 2.24 -1.24 3.30
C MET A 1 1.31 -0.84 2.17
N THR A 2 1.86 -0.67 0.97
CA THR A 2 1.12 -0.31 -0.25
C THR A 2 1.40 -1.34 -1.33
N ALA A 3 0.39 -1.66 -2.14
CA ALA A 3 0.51 -2.50 -3.32
C ALA A 3 -0.47 -2.03 -4.39
N GLY A 4 -0.16 -2.26 -5.66
CA GLY A 4 -1.10 -2.08 -6.76
C GLY A 4 -1.67 -3.43 -7.21
N GLU A 5 -2.97 -3.51 -7.52
CA GLU A 5 -3.59 -4.78 -7.92
C GLU A 5 -3.05 -5.33 -9.26
N ASN A 6 -2.49 -4.46 -10.09
CA ASN A 6 -1.89 -4.79 -11.39
C ASN A 6 -0.37 -4.54 -11.40
N ASP A 7 0.31 -4.60 -10.25
CA ASP A 7 1.77 -4.51 -10.20
C ASP A 7 2.42 -5.74 -10.89
N HIS A 8 2.94 -5.52 -12.09
CA HIS A 8 3.62 -6.56 -12.88
C HIS A 8 5.04 -6.89 -12.39
N PHE A 9 5.66 -6.02 -11.58
CA PHE A 9 7.02 -6.23 -11.06
C PHE A 9 6.99 -7.02 -9.74
N VAL A 10 6.00 -6.73 -8.89
CA VAL A 10 5.85 -7.36 -7.58
C VAL A 10 4.46 -8.01 -7.50
N PRO A 11 4.38 -9.35 -7.59
CA PRO A 11 3.11 -10.07 -7.47
C PRO A 11 2.32 -9.70 -6.21
N LEU A 12 1.01 -9.50 -6.38
CA LEU A 12 0.11 -9.13 -5.28
C LEU A 12 0.11 -10.13 -4.12
N GLU A 13 0.40 -11.41 -4.38
CA GLU A 13 0.56 -12.44 -3.35
C GLU A 13 1.57 -12.04 -2.26
N TYR A 14 2.66 -11.36 -2.64
CA TYR A 14 3.68 -10.93 -1.68
C TYR A 14 3.17 -9.90 -0.68
N PHE A 15 2.15 -9.11 -1.03
CA PHE A 15 1.51 -8.21 -0.06
C PHE A 15 0.87 -8.99 1.08
N TYR A 16 0.17 -10.08 0.76
CA TYR A 16 -0.47 -10.95 1.75
C TYR A 16 0.57 -11.70 2.58
N LEU A 17 1.55 -12.32 1.94
CA LEU A 17 2.62 -13.07 2.62
C LEU A 17 3.43 -12.18 3.58
N GLN A 18 3.77 -10.95 3.16
CA GLN A 18 4.47 -10.00 4.02
C GLN A 18 3.59 -9.59 5.21
N LYS A 19 2.29 -9.35 4.99
CA LYS A 19 1.37 -9.01 6.09
C LYS A 19 1.25 -10.14 7.11
N GLU A 20 1.19 -11.39 6.66
CA GLU A 20 1.16 -12.59 7.52
C GLU A 20 2.47 -12.79 8.30
N ALA A 21 3.61 -12.47 7.69
CA ALA A 21 4.92 -12.58 8.34
C ALA A 21 5.12 -11.59 9.50
N LEU A 22 4.36 -10.50 9.57
CA LEU A 22 4.46 -9.47 10.62
C LEU A 22 3.74 -9.89 11.91
N THR A 23 4.28 -10.91 12.60
CA THR A 23 3.66 -11.50 13.80
C THR A 23 3.93 -10.75 15.11
N ASN A 24 4.91 -9.85 15.14
CA ASN A 24 5.35 -9.14 16.36
C ASN A 24 5.25 -7.60 16.24
N VAL A 25 4.24 -7.10 15.52
CA VAL A 25 4.00 -5.66 15.35
C VAL A 25 2.83 -5.19 16.20
N LYS A 26 2.89 -3.95 16.71
CA LYS A 26 1.78 -3.34 17.46
C LYS A 26 0.52 -3.20 16.58
N SER A 27 0.70 -2.78 15.33
CA SER A 27 -0.35 -2.70 14.32
C SER A 27 0.27 -2.68 12.93
N VAL A 28 -0.46 -3.19 11.94
CA VAL A 28 -0.09 -3.10 10.52
C VAL A 28 -1.28 -2.64 9.70
N LYS A 29 -1.08 -1.60 8.87
CA LYS A 29 -2.04 -1.14 7.86
C LYS A 29 -1.49 -1.47 6.48
N GLY A 30 -2.31 -2.13 5.67
CA GLY A 30 -2.05 -2.41 4.27
C GLY A 30 -3.15 -1.81 3.40
N ARG A 31 -2.79 -1.27 2.24
CA ARG A 31 -3.74 -0.82 1.21
C ARG A 31 -3.31 -1.36 -0.16
N ILE A 32 -4.28 -1.89 -0.88
CA ILE A 32 -4.15 -2.26 -2.29
C ILE A 32 -4.86 -1.18 -3.10
N PHE A 33 -4.19 -0.62 -4.10
CA PHE A 33 -4.74 0.39 -5.00
C PHE A 33 -5.33 -0.28 -6.24
N THR A 34 -6.54 0.15 -6.61
CA THR A 34 -7.27 -0.40 -7.75
C THR A 34 -7.06 0.42 -9.02
N ALA A 35 -7.36 -0.17 -10.17
CA ALA A 35 -7.28 0.50 -11.47
C ALA A 35 -8.17 1.74 -11.54
N GLU A 36 -9.30 1.75 -10.80
CA GLU A 36 -10.19 2.91 -10.70
C GLU A 36 -9.49 4.11 -10.03
N GLU A 37 -8.58 3.87 -9.10
CA GLU A 37 -7.81 4.90 -8.40
C GLU A 37 -6.61 5.41 -9.23
N GLY A 38 -6.24 4.71 -10.30
CA GLY A 38 -5.11 5.02 -11.18
C GLY A 38 -3.72 4.78 -10.58
N GLY A 39 -3.65 4.23 -9.36
CA GLY A 39 -2.40 3.93 -8.64
C GLY A 39 -2.08 2.44 -8.57
N ASP A 40 -2.66 1.61 -9.43
CA ASP A 40 -2.64 0.15 -9.38
C ASP A 40 -1.36 -0.52 -9.92
N GLN A 41 -0.45 0.26 -10.51
CA GLN A 41 0.80 -0.22 -11.08
C GLN A 41 1.96 -0.06 -10.10
N HIS A 42 3.14 -0.57 -10.48
CA HIS A 42 4.35 -0.50 -9.66
C HIS A 42 4.65 0.91 -9.14
N CYS A 43 4.94 1.02 -7.85
CA CYS A 43 5.18 2.29 -7.14
C CYS A 43 4.03 3.32 -7.26
N GLN A 44 2.84 2.88 -7.66
CA GLN A 44 1.67 3.74 -7.88
C GLN A 44 1.96 4.90 -8.87
N VAL A 45 2.86 4.68 -9.84
CA VAL A 45 3.33 5.74 -10.76
C VAL A 45 2.23 6.38 -11.60
N GLY A 46 1.14 5.66 -11.87
CA GLY A 46 -0.02 6.19 -12.59
C GLY A 46 -0.77 7.30 -11.82
N ASN A 47 -0.65 7.30 -10.49
CA ASN A 47 -1.26 8.31 -9.63
C ASN A 47 -0.50 8.42 -8.29
N ILE A 48 0.73 8.91 -8.29
CA ILE A 48 1.59 8.96 -7.09
C ILE A 48 0.92 9.72 -5.92
N SER A 49 0.06 10.68 -6.23
CA SER A 49 -0.69 11.44 -5.24
C SER A 49 -1.59 10.56 -4.36
N VAL A 50 -2.19 9.49 -4.90
CA VAL A 50 -3.06 8.59 -4.10
C VAL A 50 -2.26 7.86 -3.02
N ALA A 51 -1.05 7.41 -3.35
CA ALA A 51 -0.14 6.76 -2.42
C ALA A 51 0.42 7.76 -1.41
N THR A 52 0.84 8.94 -1.88
CA THR A 52 1.40 9.99 -1.02
C THR A 52 0.39 10.45 0.02
N ASN A 53 -0.86 10.68 -0.39
CA ASN A 53 -1.94 11.06 0.52
C ASN A 53 -2.25 9.96 1.54
N GLU A 54 -2.26 8.68 1.14
CA GLU A 54 -2.44 7.56 2.09
C GLU A 54 -1.33 7.54 3.15
N ILE A 55 -0.08 7.72 2.74
CA ILE A 55 1.09 7.72 3.64
C ILE A 55 1.00 8.90 4.61
N LEU A 56 0.72 10.11 4.11
CA LEU A 56 0.58 11.30 4.94
C LEU A 56 -0.58 11.16 5.94
N ASN A 57 -1.72 10.65 5.51
CA ASN A 57 -2.87 10.41 6.39
C ASN A 57 -2.54 9.39 7.49
N TRP A 58 -1.78 8.33 7.15
CA TRP A 58 -1.31 7.37 8.14
C TRP A 58 -0.34 7.99 9.15
N LEU A 59 0.62 8.80 8.68
CA LEU A 59 1.58 9.51 9.54
C LEU A 59 0.87 10.49 10.50
N ASN A 60 -0.07 11.27 9.99
CA ASN A 60 -0.83 12.24 10.78
C ASN A 60 -1.60 11.57 11.93
N GLY A 61 -2.01 10.31 11.77
CA GLY A 61 -2.68 9.54 12.83
C GLY A 61 -1.81 9.24 14.06
N PHE A 62 -0.49 9.42 14.00
CA PHE A 62 0.40 9.27 15.17
C PHE A 62 0.63 10.54 15.96
N HIS A 63 0.29 11.70 15.40
CA HIS A 63 0.48 13.02 16.00
C HIS A 63 -0.81 13.61 16.56
N ALA A 64 -1.88 12.81 16.62
CA ALA A 64 -3.18 13.17 17.19
C ALA A 64 -3.26 12.89 18.70
#